data_AF-A0A8D8ZC96-F1
#
_entry.id   AF-A0A8D8ZC96-F1
#
_cell.length_a   1.000
_cell.length_b   1.000
_cell.length_c   1.000
_cell.angle_alpha   90.00
_cell.angle_beta   90.00
_cell.angle_gamma   90.00
#
_symmetry.space_group_name_H-M   'P 1'
#
loop_
_entity.id
_entity.type
_entity.pdbx_description
1 polymer ?
#
loop_
_entity_poly.entity_id
_entity_poly.type
_entity_poly.pdbx_seq_one_letter_code
_entity_poly.pdbx_strand_id
1 'polypeptide(L)'
;MADEETTPDIDPRLQFILGYLSRSMKFKIEKWQKMLTTDEYKKVVYDFLDKVSTRMLFITLSAGGVLQATSTFPSHCKTKSVYFIKKKLFHSLFEDRVHSHLIYGDLCPKPIDQLAVLTEEVFVPMLS
;
A
#
# COMPACT_ATOMS: atom_id res chain seq x y z
N MET A 1 7.43 -7.17 40.00
CA MET A 1 8.12 -7.15 38.71
C MET A 1 7.28 -8.02 37.79
N ALA A 2 6.47 -7.38 36.95
CA ALA A 2 5.65 -8.08 35.97
C ALA A 2 6.48 -8.13 34.69
N ASP A 3 6.67 -9.34 34.18
CA ASP A 3 7.37 -9.61 32.94
C ASP A 3 6.69 -8.85 31.80
N GLU A 4 7.41 -7.91 31.18
CA GLU A 4 7.07 -7.34 29.88
C GLU A 4 7.20 -8.46 28.84
N GLU A 5 6.09 -9.14 28.55
CA GLU A 5 5.95 -9.92 27.33
C GLU A 5 6.21 -8.98 26.14
N THR A 6 7.43 -9.03 25.63
CA THR A 6 7.82 -8.33 24.42
C THR A 6 7.07 -9.00 23.28
N THR A 7 5.92 -8.44 22.90
CA THR A 7 5.27 -8.77 21.62
C THR A 7 6.33 -8.66 20.54
N PRO A 8 6.55 -9.68 19.69
CA PRO A 8 7.63 -9.67 18.71
C PRO A 8 7.54 -8.36 17.92
N ASP A 9 8.64 -7.63 17.88
CA ASP A 9 8.74 -6.27 17.34
C ASP A 9 8.25 -6.23 15.88
N ILE A 10 6.96 -5.96 15.69
CA ILE A 10 6.36 -5.89 14.35
C ILE A 10 6.82 -4.57 13.76
N ASP A 11 7.66 -4.65 12.72
CA ASP A 11 8.17 -3.51 11.95
C ASP A 11 7.10 -2.39 11.84
N PRO A 12 7.33 -1.21 12.47
CA PRO A 12 6.39 -0.10 12.49
C PRO A 12 5.96 0.36 11.09
N ARG A 13 6.79 0.17 10.08
CA ARG A 13 6.49 0.48 8.67
C ARG A 13 5.42 -0.47 8.12
N LEU A 14 5.47 -1.75 8.50
CA LEU A 14 4.42 -2.73 8.19
C LEU A 14 3.13 -2.43 8.94
N GLN A 15 3.22 -2.03 10.21
CA GLN A 15 2.04 -1.62 10.98
C GLN A 15 1.34 -0.43 10.33
N PHE A 16 2.10 0.56 9.85
CA PHE A 16 1.54 1.70 9.12
C PHE A 16 0.78 1.27 7.86
N ILE A 17 1.41 0.44 7.01
CA ILE A 17 0.80 -0.07 5.78
C ILE A 17 -0.49 -0.82 6.11
N LEU A 18 -0.42 -1.77 7.05
CA LEU A 18 -1.58 -2.54 7.49
C LEU A 18 -2.69 -1.63 8.03
N GLY A 19 -2.35 -0.64 8.86
CA GLY A 19 -3.30 0.29 9.44
C GLY A 19 -4.08 1.08 8.38
N TYR A 20 -3.42 1.55 7.33
CA TYR A 20 -4.11 2.19 6.21
C TYR A 20 -4.96 1.19 5.43
N LEU A 21 -4.41 0.01 5.10
CA LEU A 21 -5.13 -1.04 4.37
C LEU A 21 -6.42 -1.45 5.07
N SER A 22 -6.39 -1.71 6.37
CA SER A 22 -7.56 -2.13 7.14
C SER A 22 -8.66 -1.06 7.19
N ARG A 23 -8.32 0.22 7.05
CA ARG A 23 -9.31 1.31 6.90
C ARG A 23 -9.85 1.42 5.48
N SER A 24 -9.00 1.23 4.48
CA SER A 24 -9.37 1.39 3.07
C SER A 24 -10.11 0.17 2.52
N MET A 25 -9.74 -1.03 2.91
CA MET A 25 -10.19 -2.28 2.31
C MET A 25 -10.73 -3.24 3.37
N LYS A 26 -11.79 -3.98 3.03
CA LYS A 26 -12.39 -4.98 3.93
C LYS A 26 -11.71 -6.34 3.72
N PHE A 27 -10.83 -6.71 4.64
CA PHE A 27 -10.22 -8.05 4.71
C PHE A 27 -9.97 -8.44 6.17
N LYS A 28 -9.82 -9.74 6.42
CA LYS A 28 -9.43 -10.25 7.74
C LYS A 28 -7.91 -10.34 7.86
N ILE A 29 -7.38 -10.16 9.07
CA ILE A 29 -5.93 -10.09 9.33
C ILE A 29 -5.16 -11.32 8.82
N GLU A 30 -5.78 -12.50 8.78
CA GLU A 30 -5.15 -13.73 8.29
C GLU A 30 -4.79 -13.63 6.80
N LYS A 31 -5.52 -12.83 6.02
CA LYS A 31 -5.19 -12.57 4.60
C LYS A 31 -3.91 -11.76 4.46
N TRP A 32 -3.68 -10.81 5.35
CA TRP A 32 -2.44 -10.01 5.41
C TRP A 32 -1.27 -10.90 5.82
N GLN A 33 -1.44 -11.70 6.88
CA GLN A 33 -0.43 -12.66 7.31
C GLN A 33 -0.07 -13.64 6.19
N LYS A 34 -1.07 -14.23 5.51
CA LYS A 34 -0.85 -15.13 4.38
C LYS A 34 -0.11 -14.47 3.21
N MET A 35 -0.41 -13.20 2.92
CA MET A 35 0.32 -12.44 1.90
C MET A 35 1.79 -12.29 2.31
N LEU A 36 2.08 -11.94 3.57
CA LEU A 36 3.44 -11.79 4.07
C LEU A 36 4.22 -13.12 4.22
N THR A 37 3.56 -14.27 4.25
CA THR A 37 4.21 -15.59 4.18
C THR A 37 4.42 -16.10 2.75
N THR A 38 3.88 -15.41 1.75
CA THR A 38 4.06 -15.77 0.33
C THR A 38 5.34 -15.10 -0.17
N ASP A 39 6.38 -15.87 -0.51
CA ASP A 39 7.72 -15.35 -0.82
C ASP A 39 7.72 -14.24 -1.89
N GLU A 40 6.92 -14.39 -2.94
CA GLU A 40 6.76 -13.40 -4.00
C GLU A 40 6.27 -12.05 -3.44
N TYR A 41 5.17 -12.05 -2.68
CA TYR A 41 4.58 -10.82 -2.14
C TYR A 41 5.40 -10.24 -1.00
N LYS A 42 5.93 -11.11 -0.12
CA LYS A 42 6.86 -10.73 0.95
C LYS A 42 8.03 -9.96 0.35
N LYS A 43 8.67 -10.53 -0.68
CA LYS A 43 9.80 -9.90 -1.35
C LYS A 43 9.46 -8.52 -1.89
N VAL A 44 8.31 -8.36 -2.55
CA VAL A 44 7.88 -7.05 -3.08
C VAL A 44 7.71 -6.01 -1.97
N VAL A 45 7.08 -6.40 -0.86
CA VAL A 45 6.85 -5.51 0.29
C VAL A 45 8.18 -5.09 0.92
N TYR A 46 9.08 -6.03 1.22
CA TYR A 46 10.38 -5.69 1.82
C TYR A 46 11.30 -4.95 0.84
N ASP A 47 11.27 -5.30 -0.45
CA ASP A 47 11.98 -4.52 -1.48
C ASP A 47 11.46 -3.08 -1.51
N PHE A 48 10.14 -2.86 -1.39
CA PHE A 48 9.59 -1.51 -1.25
C PHE A 48 10.03 -0.83 0.05
N LEU A 49 10.14 -1.52 1.17
CA LEU A 49 10.57 -0.89 2.42
C LEU A 49 12.04 -0.47 2.35
N ASP A 50 12.90 -1.40 1.93
CA ASP A 50 14.34 -1.31 2.15
C ASP A 50 15.11 -0.79 0.92
N LYS A 51 14.61 -1.04 -0.29
CA LYS A 51 15.30 -0.62 -1.53
C LYS A 51 14.79 0.70 -2.04
N VAL A 52 15.73 1.58 -2.38
CA VAL A 52 15.45 2.86 -3.01
C VAL A 52 14.90 2.69 -4.43
N SER A 53 15.33 1.64 -5.14
CA SER A 53 14.88 1.32 -6.50
C SER A 53 13.39 0.95 -6.58
N THR A 54 12.83 0.37 -5.51
CA THR A 54 11.42 0.01 -5.45
C THR A 54 10.61 1.20 -4.91
N ARG A 55 10.19 2.07 -5.83
CA ARG A 55 9.49 3.33 -5.51
C ARG A 55 8.02 3.15 -5.14
N MET A 56 7.37 2.15 -5.71
CA MET A 56 5.93 1.96 -5.64
C MET A 56 5.58 0.60 -5.05
N LEU A 57 4.49 0.57 -4.32
CA LEU A 57 3.85 -0.63 -3.81
C LEU A 57 2.35 -0.50 -4.04
N PHE A 58 1.76 -1.49 -4.68
CA PHE A 58 0.33 -1.64 -4.82
C PHE A 58 -0.10 -2.90 -4.09
N ILE A 59 -1.15 -2.78 -3.30
CA ILE A 59 -1.80 -3.90 -2.62
C ILE A 59 -3.23 -3.99 -3.11
N THR A 60 -3.58 -5.14 -3.67
CA THR A 60 -4.87 -5.38 -4.30
C THR A 60 -5.55 -6.56 -3.62
N LEU A 61 -6.86 -6.45 -3.42
CA LEU A 61 -7.69 -7.58 -3.04
C LEU A 61 -8.28 -8.18 -4.30
N SER A 62 -7.86 -9.39 -4.67
CA SER A 62 -8.38 -10.08 -5.84
C SER A 62 -9.88 -10.38 -5.70
N ALA A 63 -10.55 -10.71 -6.81
CA ALA A 63 -11.96 -11.12 -6.78
C ALA A 63 -12.19 -12.36 -5.88
N GLY A 64 -11.20 -13.24 -5.78
CA GLY A 64 -11.20 -14.39 -4.85
C GLY A 64 -10.89 -14.01 -3.40
N GLY A 65 -10.75 -12.71 -3.10
CA GLY A 65 -10.48 -12.21 -1.77
C GLY A 65 -9.06 -12.47 -1.27
N VAL A 66 -8.08 -12.66 -2.16
CA VAL A 66 -6.66 -12.84 -1.82
C VAL A 66 -5.95 -11.50 -1.91
N LEU A 67 -5.15 -11.14 -0.90
CA LEU A 67 -4.28 -9.96 -0.96
C LEU A 67 -3.04 -10.27 -1.79
N GLN A 68 -2.69 -9.35 -2.69
CA GLN A 68 -1.56 -9.46 -3.59
C GLN A 68 -0.77 -8.15 -3.58
N ALA A 69 0.56 -8.25 -3.60
CA ALA A 69 1.46 -7.10 -3.64
C ALA A 69 2.20 -7.04 -4.99
N THR A 70 2.32 -5.85 -5.58
CA THR A 70 3.14 -5.61 -6.78
C THR A 70 3.85 -4.26 -6.69
N SER A 71 5.03 -4.15 -7.29
CA SER A 71 5.79 -2.89 -7.38
C SER A 71 5.55 -2.12 -8.69
N THR A 72 4.78 -2.69 -9.61
CA THR A 72 4.41 -2.08 -10.89
C THR A 72 2.93 -1.77 -10.93
N PHE A 73 2.54 -0.82 -11.78
CA PHE A 73 1.14 -0.46 -11.91
C PHE A 73 0.29 -1.70 -12.28
N PRO A 74 -0.79 -2.01 -11.56
CA PRO A 74 -1.55 -3.23 -11.80
C PRO A 74 -2.18 -3.21 -13.20
N SER A 75 -1.85 -4.20 -14.03
CA SER A 75 -2.38 -4.30 -15.41
C SER A 75 -3.91 -4.48 -15.45
N HIS A 76 -4.50 -5.02 -14.37
CA HIS A 76 -5.94 -5.26 -14.25
C HIS A 76 -6.48 -4.68 -12.93
N CYS A 77 -6.81 -3.39 -12.93
CA CYS A 77 -7.50 -2.72 -11.82
C CYS A 77 -9.01 -3.01 -11.86
N LYS A 78 -9.40 -4.29 -11.72
CA LYS A 78 -10.82 -4.71 -11.66
C LYS A 78 -11.42 -4.58 -10.27
N THR A 79 -10.58 -4.59 -9.25
CA THR A 79 -10.97 -4.45 -7.85
C THR A 79 -10.29 -3.21 -7.26
N LYS A 80 -10.79 -2.78 -6.09
CA LYS A 80 -10.14 -1.72 -5.33
C LYS A 80 -8.71 -2.13 -5.02
N SER A 81 -7.78 -1.19 -5.14
CA SER A 81 -6.39 -1.34 -4.71
C SER A 81 -5.99 -0.16 -3.85
N VAL A 82 -4.90 -0.32 -3.11
CA VAL A 82 -4.23 0.75 -2.39
C VAL A 82 -2.83 0.89 -2.94
N TYR A 83 -2.36 2.12 -3.11
CA TYR A 83 -1.00 2.41 -3.54
C TYR A 83 -0.21 3.15 -2.46
N PHE A 84 1.09 2.94 -2.46
CA PHE A 84 2.09 3.67 -1.68
C PHE A 84 3.26 4.02 -2.61
N ILE A 85 3.66 5.29 -2.62
CA ILE A 85 4.70 5.83 -3.50
C ILE A 85 5.69 6.65 -2.66
N LYS A 86 6.99 6.35 -2.76
CA LYS A 86 8.04 7.15 -2.12
C LYS A 86 8.17 8.52 -2.78
N LYS A 87 8.10 9.59 -1.97
CA LYS A 87 8.28 10.98 -2.41
C LYS A 87 9.72 11.27 -2.84
N LYS A 88 10.71 10.79 -2.08
CA LYS A 88 12.14 10.99 -2.32
C LYS A 88 12.85 9.66 -2.54
N LEU A 89 13.78 9.63 -3.48
CA LEU A 89 14.51 8.43 -3.94
C LEU A 89 15.93 8.34 -3.36
N PHE A 90 16.18 8.85 -2.16
CA PHE A 90 17.55 8.88 -1.61
C PHE A 90 17.71 8.15 -0.28
N HIS A 91 16.62 7.75 0.37
CA HIS A 91 16.68 7.10 1.68
C HIS A 91 15.69 5.94 1.77
N SER A 92 16.09 4.90 2.52
CA SER A 92 15.16 3.86 3.00
C SER A 92 14.06 4.52 3.84
N LEU A 93 12.88 3.88 3.93
CA LEU A 93 11.80 4.41 4.77
C LEU A 93 12.25 4.34 6.24
N PHE A 94 12.57 5.49 6.83
CA PHE A 94 12.89 5.62 8.24
C PHE A 94 11.64 5.52 9.11
N GLU A 95 11.78 4.85 10.23
CA GLU A 95 10.75 4.42 11.18
C GLU A 95 9.93 5.60 11.73
N ASP A 96 10.57 6.72 12.06
CA ASP A 96 9.93 7.85 12.75
C ASP A 96 9.00 8.70 11.88
N ARG A 97 9.04 8.56 10.55
CA ARG A 97 8.35 9.49 9.63
C ARG A 97 7.82 8.85 8.35
N VAL A 98 7.38 7.59 8.40
CA VAL A 98 6.86 6.87 7.22
C VAL A 98 5.77 7.65 6.48
N HIS A 99 4.83 8.27 7.21
CA HIS A 99 3.73 9.06 6.66
C HIS A 99 4.18 10.27 5.83
N SER A 100 5.20 11.01 6.29
CA SER A 100 5.62 12.23 5.59
C SER A 100 6.35 11.94 4.29
N HIS A 101 6.95 10.75 4.16
CA HIS A 101 7.77 10.32 3.02
C HIS A 101 6.97 9.59 1.94
N LEU A 102 5.72 9.25 2.20
CA LEU A 102 4.86 8.51 1.27
C LEU A 102 3.73 9.38 0.72
N ILE A 103 3.40 9.15 -0.55
CA ILE A 103 2.10 9.46 -1.13
C ILE A 103 1.35 8.15 -1.17
N TYR A 104 0.17 8.10 -0.58
CA TYR A 104 -0.62 6.88 -0.51
C TYR A 104 -2.10 7.20 -0.66
N GLY A 105 -2.86 6.23 -1.14
CA GLY A 105 -4.26 6.43 -1.42
C GLY A 105 -4.92 5.20 -2.00
N ASP A 106 -6.20 5.36 -2.28
CA ASP A 106 -7.00 4.34 -2.92
C ASP A 106 -6.93 4.48 -4.44
N LEU A 107 -6.87 3.34 -5.13
CA LEU A 107 -6.99 3.24 -6.58
C LEU A 107 -8.33 2.57 -6.89
N CYS A 108 -9.20 3.33 -7.57
CA CYS A 108 -10.50 2.84 -8.00
C CYS A 108 -10.37 1.75 -9.08
N PRO A 109 -11.39 0.87 -9.19
CA PRO A 109 -11.54 0.07 -10.39
C PRO A 109 -11.61 0.97 -11.62
N LYS A 110 -11.00 0.55 -12.73
CA LYS A 110 -10.94 1.32 -14.00
C LYS A 110 -10.38 2.76 -13.81
N PRO A 111 -9.08 2.89 -13.49
CA PRO A 111 -8.47 4.18 -13.15
C PRO A 111 -8.52 5.22 -14.28
N ILE A 112 -8.55 4.79 -15.55
CA ILE A 112 -8.64 5.70 -16.70
C ILE A 112 -10.01 6.37 -16.75
N ASP A 113 -11.09 5.60 -16.64
CA ASP A 113 -12.45 6.12 -16.63
C ASP A 113 -12.66 7.09 -15.45
N GLN A 114 -12.12 6.74 -14.29
CA GLN A 114 -12.17 7.58 -13.10
C GLN A 114 -11.36 8.87 -13.25
N LEU A 115 -10.22 8.81 -13.92
CA LEU A 115 -9.40 9.99 -14.20
C LEU A 115 -10.13 10.97 -15.14
N ALA A 116 -10.86 10.46 -16.15
CA ALA A 116 -11.66 11.28 -17.03
C ALA A 116 -12.73 12.06 -16.25
N VAL A 117 -13.52 11.35 -15.43
CA VAL A 117 -14.54 11.96 -14.55
C VAL A 117 -13.93 12.99 -13.61
N LEU A 118 -12.81 12.65 -12.97
CA LEU A 118 -12.15 13.55 -12.01
C LEU A 118 -11.58 14.80 -12.69
N THR A 119 -11.18 14.70 -13.96
CA THR A 119 -10.73 15.85 -14.74
C THR A 119 -11.90 16.79 -15.04
N GLU A 120 -13.02 16.27 -15.54
CA GLU A 120 -14.20 17.05 -15.93
C GLU A 120 -14.92 17.66 -14.72
N GLU A 121 -15.13 16.88 -13.66
CA GLU A 121 -16.00 17.27 -12.54
C GLU A 121 -15.25 17.99 -11.41
N VAL A 122 -13.93 17.83 -11.30
CA VAL A 122 -13.14 18.40 -10.20
C VAL A 122 -12.09 19.38 -10.73
N PHE A 123 -11.20 18.93 -11.61
CA PHE A 123 -10.07 19.77 -12.00
C PHE A 123 -10.47 20.93 -12.90
N VAL A 124 -11.39 20.73 -13.85
CA VAL A 124 -11.87 21.82 -14.71
C VAL A 124 -12.53 22.94 -13.87
N PRO A 125 -13.52 22.67 -13.00
CA PRO A 125 -14.12 23.71 -12.15
C PRO A 125 -13.15 24.38 -11.17
N MET A 126 -12.12 23.68 -10.70
CA MET A 126 -11.11 24.25 -9.80
C MET A 126 -10.13 25.19 -10.50
N LEU A 127 -9.94 25.05 -11.81
CA LEU A 127 -8.95 25.77 -12.59
C LEU A 127 -9.56 26.87 -13.48
N SER A 128 -10.89 26.90 -13.62
CA SER A 128 -11.66 27.94 -14.32
C SER A 128 -12.08 29.08 -13.40
#